data_AF-A0A9E3ZGJ5-F1
#
_entry.id   AF-A0A9E3ZGJ5-F1
#
_cell.length_a   1.000
_cell.length_b   1.000
_cell.length_c   1.000
_cell.angle_alpha   90.00
_cell.angle_beta   90.00
_cell.angle_gamma   90.00
#
_symmetry.space_group_name_H-M   'P 1'
#
loop_
_entity.id
_entity.type
_entity.pdbx_description
1 polymer ?
#
loop_
_entity_poly.entity_id
_entity_poly.type
_entity_poly.pdbx_seq_one_letter_code
_entity_poly.pdbx_strand_id
1 'polypeptide(L)'
;MATTRTATQQPMAIGEVQSSSGHVVAVGADGIERRLFAGDLVYAGDLVRTVGNSTVVISLNDGTRFDLGREAEAQLDESVYSTDVAAVRAAALAEIEEIQRAIAAGADPTAVTDPTAAGTASGPGVDEAIQEGVTVDRTGRVGLVEAGYETNGIERAIEPREYLAGDIVESVDAAVATAVNDVPVAIDDNFAVNEDVVLNGTVATNDTLSPDGGNVFALATNATNGVVVMNADGSFTYTPVADYNGPDSFTYTLT
;
A
#
# COMPACT_ATOMS: atom_id res chain seq x y z
N MET A 1 32.93 -36.73 36.40
CA MET A 1 32.57 -35.30 36.39
C MET A 1 32.12 -34.98 34.97
N ALA A 2 30.83 -34.74 34.76
CA ALA A 2 30.32 -34.38 33.44
C ALA A 2 30.39 -32.85 33.32
N THR A 3 31.20 -32.35 32.40
CA THR A 3 31.30 -30.92 32.09
C THR A 3 30.15 -30.57 31.17
N THR A 4 29.10 -29.94 31.70
CA THR A 4 28.02 -29.37 30.89
C THR A 4 28.58 -28.18 30.14
N ARG A 5 28.75 -28.31 28.81
CA ARG A 5 29.03 -27.17 27.93
C ARG A 5 27.68 -26.61 27.49
N THR A 6 27.32 -25.45 28.00
CA THR A 6 26.19 -24.66 27.48
C THR A 6 26.54 -24.28 26.05
N ALA A 7 25.84 -24.85 25.07
CA ALA A 7 25.88 -24.35 23.71
C ALA A 7 25.08 -23.04 23.71
N THR A 8 25.77 -21.90 23.73
CA THR A 8 25.12 -20.62 23.40
C THR A 8 24.65 -20.75 21.97
N GLN A 9 23.33 -20.76 21.77
CA GLN A 9 22.72 -20.77 20.45
C GLN A 9 23.29 -19.58 19.68
N GLN A 10 23.92 -19.84 18.53
CA GLN A 10 24.37 -18.73 17.68
C GLN A 10 23.14 -17.90 17.32
N PRO A 11 23.20 -16.57 17.48
CA PRO A 11 22.05 -15.73 17.20
C PRO A 11 21.65 -15.90 15.74
N MET A 12 20.34 -15.94 15.46
CA MET A 12 19.82 -16.14 14.12
C MET A 12 20.12 -14.90 13.28
N ALA A 13 20.81 -15.05 12.15
CA ALA A 13 20.96 -13.97 11.19
C ALA A 13 19.59 -13.69 10.54
N ILE A 14 19.15 -12.44 10.59
CA ILE A 14 17.82 -12.01 10.12
C ILE A 14 17.89 -11.13 8.87
N GLY A 15 19.07 -10.70 8.47
CA GLY A 15 19.26 -9.89 7.28
C GLY A 15 20.72 -9.52 7.02
N GLU A 16 20.91 -8.74 5.97
CA GLU A 16 22.19 -8.23 5.50
C GLU A 16 22.13 -6.72 5.30
N VAL A 17 23.17 -6.01 5.72
CA VAL A 17 23.30 -4.57 5.49
C VAL A 17 23.53 -4.32 4.01
N GLN A 18 22.56 -3.70 3.34
CA GLN A 18 22.69 -3.31 1.93
C GLN A 18 23.56 -2.08 1.75
N SER A 19 23.38 -1.09 2.62
CA SER A 19 24.20 0.11 2.61
C SER A 19 24.31 0.70 4.00
N SER A 20 25.49 1.22 4.31
CA SER A 20 25.77 1.95 5.55
C SER A 20 26.57 3.20 5.21
N SER A 21 26.15 4.35 5.71
CA SER A 21 26.89 5.61 5.59
C SER A 21 27.29 6.08 6.99
N GLY A 22 28.56 6.43 7.17
CA GLY A 22 29.08 6.98 8.43
C GLY A 22 29.48 5.94 9.48
N HIS A 23 29.08 6.19 10.73
CA HIS A 23 29.32 5.34 11.89
C HIS A 23 28.01 4.71 12.35
N VAL A 24 27.87 3.43 12.00
CA VAL A 24 26.73 2.58 12.34
C VAL A 24 27.27 1.41 13.15
N VAL A 25 26.61 1.11 14.27
CA VAL A 25 27.00 0.02 15.15
C VAL A 25 25.79 -0.85 15.50
N ALA A 26 26.00 -2.14 15.64
CA ALA A 26 25.05 -3.08 16.21
C ALA A 26 25.60 -3.59 17.54
N VAL A 27 24.80 -3.49 18.59
CA VAL A 27 25.11 -4.11 19.88
C VAL A 27 24.34 -5.42 19.96
N GLY A 28 25.06 -6.54 20.00
CA GLY A 28 24.44 -7.86 20.13
C GLY A 28 23.79 -8.07 21.50
N ALA A 29 23.00 -9.13 21.63
CA ALA A 29 22.40 -9.54 22.92
C ALA A 29 23.45 -9.86 24.01
N ASP A 30 24.68 -10.12 23.61
CA ASP A 30 25.86 -10.30 24.47
C ASP A 30 26.49 -8.97 24.93
N GLY A 31 25.95 -7.82 24.48
CA GLY A 31 26.45 -6.49 24.75
C GLY A 31 27.69 -6.11 23.93
N ILE A 32 28.11 -6.95 22.98
CA ILE A 32 29.28 -6.67 22.15
C ILE A 32 28.87 -5.75 21.00
N GLU A 33 29.57 -4.61 20.91
CA GLU A 33 29.39 -3.66 19.83
C GLU A 33 30.18 -4.08 18.58
N ARG A 34 29.51 -4.06 17.43
CA ARG A 34 30.06 -4.37 16.11
C ARG A 34 29.77 -3.21 15.17
N ARG A 35 30.80 -2.70 14.51
CA ARG A 35 30.61 -1.73 13.45
C ARG A 35 30.03 -2.43 12.23
N LEU A 36 28.96 -1.84 11.66
CA LEU A 36 28.30 -2.38 10.47
C LEU A 36 28.81 -1.71 9.19
N PHE A 37 29.03 -2.53 8.18
CA PHE A 37 29.34 -2.17 6.79
C PHE A 37 28.39 -2.88 5.83
N ALA A 38 28.33 -2.41 4.58
CA ALA A 38 27.61 -3.13 3.53
C ALA A 38 28.15 -4.57 3.38
N GLY A 39 27.25 -5.54 3.36
CA GLY A 39 27.55 -6.97 3.35
C GLY A 39 27.57 -7.64 4.72
N ASP A 40 27.52 -6.88 5.82
CA ASP A 40 27.51 -7.47 7.16
C ASP A 40 26.14 -8.07 7.51
N LEU A 41 26.17 -9.20 8.21
CA LEU A 41 24.96 -9.83 8.75
C LEU A 41 24.51 -9.13 10.03
N VAL A 42 23.20 -8.96 10.13
CA VAL A 42 22.53 -8.53 11.37
C VAL A 42 21.74 -9.68 11.95
N TYR A 43 21.60 -9.67 13.27
CA TYR A 43 21.07 -10.76 14.04
C TYR A 43 19.85 -10.35 14.85
N ALA A 44 18.97 -11.32 15.11
CA ALA A 44 17.84 -11.15 16.00
C ALA A 44 18.30 -10.62 17.37
N GLY A 45 17.68 -9.52 17.81
CA GLY A 45 17.96 -8.84 19.07
C GLY A 45 19.09 -7.80 19.01
N ASP A 46 19.75 -7.60 17.86
CA ASP A 46 20.74 -6.54 17.71
C ASP A 46 20.11 -5.15 17.93
N LEU A 47 20.76 -4.32 18.74
CA LEU A 47 20.43 -2.90 18.86
C LEU A 47 21.29 -2.10 17.87
N VAL A 48 20.69 -1.65 16.77
CA VAL A 48 21.38 -0.90 15.72
C VAL A 48 21.30 0.59 16.01
N ARG A 49 22.44 1.28 15.93
CA ARG A 49 22.60 2.70 16.28
C ARG A 49 23.31 3.43 15.17
N THR A 50 22.79 4.60 14.77
CA THR A 50 23.45 5.53 13.86
C THR A 50 23.89 6.77 14.63
N VAL A 51 25.13 7.23 14.38
CA VAL A 51 25.70 8.41 15.07
C VAL A 51 25.82 9.59 14.10
N GLY A 52 25.37 10.78 14.51
CA GLY A 52 25.38 11.97 13.67
C GLY A 52 24.61 11.77 12.37
N ASN A 53 25.22 12.12 11.23
CA ASN A 53 24.58 12.00 9.91
C ASN A 53 24.62 10.57 9.30
N SER A 54 24.83 9.55 10.12
CA SER A 54 24.93 8.16 9.65
C SER A 54 23.57 7.59 9.30
N THR A 55 23.53 6.64 8.37
CA THR A 55 22.31 5.94 7.94
C THR A 55 22.62 4.49 7.64
N VAL A 56 21.66 3.60 7.79
CA VAL A 56 21.80 2.19 7.40
C VAL A 56 20.52 1.67 6.76
N VAL A 57 20.71 0.82 5.75
CA VAL A 57 19.67 0.09 5.04
C VAL A 57 19.99 -1.38 5.19
N ILE A 58 19.04 -2.15 5.70
CA ILE A 58 19.15 -3.59 5.92
C ILE A 58 18.08 -4.27 5.08
N SER A 59 18.48 -5.26 4.28
CA SER A 59 17.54 -6.21 3.68
C SER A 59 17.35 -7.36 4.66
N LEU A 60 16.12 -7.57 5.09
CA LEU A 60 15.76 -8.68 5.95
C LEU A 60 15.49 -9.94 5.10
N ASN A 61 15.67 -11.11 5.71
CA ASN A 61 15.53 -12.40 5.03
C ASN A 61 14.10 -12.71 4.58
N ASP A 62 13.11 -11.99 5.12
CA ASP A 62 11.71 -12.03 4.70
C ASP A 62 11.44 -11.18 3.44
N GLY A 63 12.46 -10.51 2.90
CA GLY A 63 12.38 -9.64 1.74
C GLY A 63 11.98 -8.20 2.07
N THR A 64 11.68 -7.89 3.32
CA THR A 64 11.40 -6.52 3.76
C THR A 64 12.69 -5.71 3.90
N ARG A 65 12.53 -4.39 3.87
CA ARG A 65 13.63 -3.44 3.99
C ARG A 65 13.47 -2.67 5.29
N PHE A 66 14.55 -2.62 6.07
CA PHE A 66 14.63 -1.84 7.29
C PHE A 66 15.61 -0.69 7.11
N ASP A 67 15.12 0.55 7.23
CA ASP A 67 15.90 1.77 7.08
C ASP A 67 16.01 2.49 8.42
N LEU A 68 17.25 2.79 8.85
CA LEU A 68 17.50 3.60 10.03
C LEU A 68 18.19 4.90 9.61
N GLY A 69 17.53 6.01 9.95
CA GLY A 69 17.96 7.37 9.64
C GLY A 69 19.10 7.87 10.52
N ARG A 70 19.20 9.20 10.64
CA ARG A 70 20.26 9.89 11.40
C ARG A 70 19.94 9.89 12.89
N GLU A 71 20.98 9.77 13.72
CA GLU A 71 20.90 9.81 15.19
C GLU A 71 19.78 8.93 15.76
N ALA A 72 19.61 7.75 15.18
CA ALA A 72 18.52 6.85 15.48
C ALA A 72 19.05 5.54 16.06
N GLU A 73 18.22 4.90 16.85
CA GLU A 73 18.49 3.61 17.47
C GLU A 73 17.24 2.75 17.34
N ALA A 74 17.42 1.49 16.98
CA ALA A 74 16.33 0.53 16.88
C ALA A 74 16.80 -0.88 17.26
N GLN A 75 15.97 -1.57 18.02
CA GLN A 75 16.18 -2.98 18.33
C GLN A 75 15.57 -3.83 17.21
N LEU A 76 16.36 -4.75 16.65
CA LEU A 76 15.87 -5.72 15.68
C LEU A 76 15.19 -6.87 16.42
N ASP A 77 13.99 -6.60 16.94
CA ASP A 77 13.14 -7.60 17.59
C ASP A 77 12.13 -8.22 16.60
N GLU A 78 11.33 -9.17 17.07
CA GLU A 78 10.34 -9.84 16.22
C GLU A 78 9.34 -8.86 15.59
N SER A 79 9.08 -7.68 16.16
CA SER A 79 8.21 -6.71 15.49
C SER A 79 8.81 -6.14 14.20
N VAL A 80 10.14 -6.21 14.07
CA VAL A 80 10.88 -5.69 12.92
C VAL A 80 11.02 -6.73 11.79
N TYR A 81 11.03 -8.03 12.11
CA TYR A 81 11.24 -9.12 11.13
C TYR A 81 10.21 -10.27 11.21
N SER A 82 9.07 -10.09 11.90
CA SER A 82 8.06 -11.14 12.02
C SER A 82 7.41 -11.42 10.67
N THR A 83 7.54 -12.67 10.24
CA THR A 83 6.77 -13.25 9.13
C THR A 83 5.36 -13.67 9.55
N ASP A 84 5.00 -13.47 10.81
CA ASP A 84 3.73 -13.91 11.39
C ASP A 84 2.60 -12.92 11.08
N VAL A 85 2.38 -12.71 9.78
CA VAL A 85 1.21 -12.02 9.24
C VAL A 85 -0.08 -12.62 9.80
N ALA A 86 -0.08 -13.91 10.15
CA ALA A 86 -1.22 -14.57 10.76
C ALA A 86 -1.48 -14.06 12.18
N ALA A 87 -0.45 -13.86 13.01
CA ALA A 87 -0.60 -13.24 14.33
C ALA A 87 -1.04 -11.77 14.25
N VAL A 88 -0.45 -10.98 13.35
CA VAL A 88 -0.83 -9.57 13.13
C VAL A 88 -2.29 -9.49 12.63
N ARG A 89 -2.67 -10.36 11.69
CA ARG A 89 -4.04 -10.45 11.18
C ARG A 89 -5.01 -10.94 12.25
N ALA A 90 -4.61 -11.87 13.11
CA ALA A 90 -5.45 -12.34 14.21
C ALA A 90 -5.71 -11.26 15.26
N ALA A 91 -4.68 -10.46 15.61
CA ALA A 91 -4.84 -9.31 16.50
C ALA A 91 -5.77 -8.25 15.89
N ALA A 92 -5.56 -7.90 14.62
CA ALA A 92 -6.41 -6.93 13.91
C ALA A 92 -7.87 -7.40 13.77
N LEU A 93 -8.09 -8.70 13.52
CA LEU A 93 -9.44 -9.26 13.44
C LEU A 93 -10.16 -9.24 14.80
N ALA A 94 -9.45 -9.46 15.91
CA ALA A 94 -10.03 -9.40 17.25
C ALA A 94 -10.51 -7.97 17.58
N GLU A 95 -9.73 -6.95 17.22
CA GLU A 95 -10.05 -5.53 17.42
C GLU A 95 -11.25 -5.10 16.55
N ILE A 96 -11.30 -5.54 15.28
CA ILE A 96 -12.45 -5.32 14.40
C ILE A 96 -13.72 -5.95 14.98
N GLU A 97 -13.62 -7.17 15.53
CA GLU A 97 -14.77 -7.87 16.10
C GLU A 97 -15.33 -7.15 17.34
N GLU A 98 -14.47 -6.50 18.13
CA GLU A 98 -14.85 -5.67 19.27
C GLU A 98 -15.59 -4.40 18.82
N ILE A 99 -15.06 -3.69 17.81
CA ILE A 99 -15.71 -2.51 17.23
C ILE A 99 -17.07 -2.88 16.60
N GLN A 100 -17.15 -3.99 15.88
CA GLN A 100 -18.39 -4.46 15.27
C GLN A 100 -19.43 -4.84 16.32
N ARG A 101 -19.01 -5.42 17.46
CA ARG A 101 -19.89 -5.69 18.60
C ARG A 101 -20.39 -4.40 19.25
N ALA A 102 -19.56 -3.39 19.38
CA ALA A 102 -19.94 -2.08 19.90
C ALA A 102 -20.98 -1.38 19.00
N ILE A 103 -20.76 -1.38 17.69
CA ILE A 103 -21.70 -0.83 16.69
C ILE A 103 -23.04 -1.59 16.72
N ALA A 104 -23.01 -2.92 16.77
CA ALA A 104 -24.22 -3.74 16.82
C ALA A 104 -25.03 -3.56 18.12
N ALA A 105 -24.35 -3.19 19.22
CA ALA A 105 -24.99 -2.84 20.49
C ALA A 105 -25.54 -1.39 20.53
N GLY A 106 -25.38 -0.62 19.44
CA GLY A 106 -25.80 0.77 19.35
C GLY A 106 -24.91 1.73 20.15
N ALA A 107 -23.69 1.33 20.51
CA ALA A 107 -22.72 2.21 21.12
C ALA A 107 -22.18 3.20 20.08
N ASP A 108 -21.96 4.45 20.49
CA ASP A 108 -21.31 5.45 19.66
C ASP A 108 -19.85 5.05 19.44
N PRO A 109 -19.40 4.81 18.19
CA PRO A 109 -18.03 4.40 17.91
C PRO A 109 -16.98 5.44 18.32
N THR A 110 -17.38 6.70 18.58
CA THR A 110 -16.49 7.73 19.12
C THR A 110 -16.22 7.60 20.62
N ALA A 111 -16.98 6.75 21.32
CA ALA A 111 -16.78 6.44 22.73
C ALA A 111 -15.85 5.23 22.97
N VAL A 112 -15.39 4.57 21.90
CA VAL A 112 -14.35 3.54 21.99
C VAL A 112 -13.03 4.25 22.20
N THR A 113 -12.65 4.43 23.47
CA THR A 113 -11.39 5.04 23.86
C THR A 113 -10.28 4.00 23.78
N ASP A 114 -9.80 3.69 22.57
CA ASP A 114 -8.48 3.08 22.48
C ASP A 114 -7.43 4.09 22.95
N PRO A 115 -6.40 3.66 23.69
CA PRO A 115 -5.25 4.52 23.94
C PRO A 115 -4.71 4.96 22.59
N THR A 116 -4.47 6.26 22.43
CA THR A 116 -3.78 6.75 21.24
C THR A 116 -2.46 6.00 21.08
N ALA A 117 -2.12 5.63 19.83
CA ALA A 117 -0.89 4.90 19.49
C ALA A 117 0.40 5.58 19.97
N ALA A 118 0.32 6.83 20.43
CA ALA A 118 1.41 7.60 21.03
C ALA A 118 1.72 7.22 22.50
N GLY A 119 0.95 6.33 23.12
CA GLY A 119 1.12 5.96 24.53
C GLY A 119 0.67 7.05 25.51
N THR A 120 0.57 6.69 26.79
CA THR A 120 0.20 7.63 27.85
C THR A 120 1.28 8.69 28.03
N ALA A 121 0.95 9.96 27.79
CA ALA A 121 1.80 11.09 28.14
C ALA A 121 1.94 11.20 29.67
N SER A 122 2.87 10.43 30.24
CA SER A 122 3.24 10.54 31.65
C SER A 122 4.40 11.54 31.80
N GLY A 123 4.05 12.83 31.78
CA GLY A 123 4.90 13.91 32.29
C GLY A 123 4.18 14.60 33.45
N PRO A 124 4.85 14.90 34.57
CA PRO A 124 4.20 15.56 35.69
C PRO A 124 3.92 17.02 35.32
N GLY A 125 2.68 17.34 34.94
CA GLY A 125 2.29 18.73 34.66
C GLY A 125 1.11 18.98 33.72
N VAL A 126 0.23 18.02 33.42
CA VAL A 126 -1.00 18.29 32.65
C VAL A 126 -2.23 18.38 33.55
N ASP A 127 -2.30 19.46 34.33
CA ASP A 127 -3.59 20.08 34.63
C ASP A 127 -4.01 20.83 33.37
N GLU A 128 -4.62 20.14 32.40
CA GLU A 128 -5.65 20.77 31.57
C GLU A 128 -6.63 19.69 31.13
N ALA A 129 -7.88 19.92 31.54
CA ALA A 129 -9.04 19.31 30.93
C ALA A 129 -8.85 19.24 29.42
N ILE A 130 -9.04 18.06 28.85
CA ILE A 130 -9.30 17.93 27.42
C ILE A 130 -10.48 18.87 27.16
N GLN A 131 -10.22 19.99 26.50
CA GLN A 131 -11.24 20.97 26.22
C GLN A 131 -12.39 20.26 25.52
N GLU A 132 -13.59 20.48 26.06
CA GLU A 132 -14.86 20.04 25.49
C GLU A 132 -14.81 20.14 23.97
N GLY A 133 -15.28 19.09 23.30
CA GLY A 133 -15.42 19.09 21.85
C GLY A 133 -16.05 20.39 21.36
N VAL A 134 -15.50 20.93 20.28
CA VAL A 134 -15.96 22.17 19.66
C VAL A 134 -17.47 22.13 19.49
N THR A 135 -18.19 22.89 20.30
CA THR A 135 -19.63 23.08 20.14
C THR A 135 -19.81 24.11 19.02
N VAL A 136 -20.23 23.66 17.84
CA VAL A 136 -20.54 24.55 16.71
C VAL A 136 -21.95 25.11 16.90
N ASP A 137 -22.04 26.29 17.51
CA ASP A 137 -23.31 27.02 17.62
C ASP A 137 -23.55 27.84 16.34
N ARG A 138 -24.50 27.41 15.51
CA ARG A 138 -24.85 28.12 14.26
C ARG A 138 -25.79 29.28 14.56
N THR A 139 -25.26 30.39 15.04
CA THR A 139 -26.00 31.65 15.20
C THR A 139 -25.94 32.55 13.95
N GLY A 140 -26.07 31.94 12.76
CA GLY A 140 -26.17 32.65 11.48
C GLY A 140 -27.59 32.61 10.94
N ARG A 141 -28.20 33.77 10.68
CA ARG A 141 -29.52 33.89 10.02
C ARG A 141 -29.50 33.13 8.69
N VAL A 142 -30.43 32.18 8.50
CA VAL A 142 -30.62 31.49 7.21
C VAL A 142 -31.08 32.53 6.18
N GLY A 143 -30.17 32.95 5.30
CA GLY A 143 -30.51 33.69 4.09
C GLY A 143 -30.73 32.70 2.96
N LEU A 144 -31.87 32.76 2.27
CA LEU A 144 -31.97 32.13 0.95
C LEU A 144 -30.95 32.81 0.05
N VAL A 145 -29.99 32.04 -0.47
CA VAL A 145 -29.05 32.53 -1.47
C VAL A 145 -29.79 32.56 -2.80
N GLU A 146 -30.25 33.74 -3.22
CA GLU A 146 -30.64 33.97 -4.60
C GLU A 146 -29.34 34.23 -5.38
N ALA A 147 -28.93 33.26 -6.21
CA ALA A 147 -27.75 33.41 -7.05
C ALA A 147 -28.05 34.44 -8.14
N GLY A 148 -27.68 35.71 -7.91
CA GLY A 148 -27.80 36.82 -8.85
C GLY A 148 -26.83 36.78 -10.03
N TYR A 149 -26.56 35.60 -10.60
CA TYR A 149 -25.87 35.52 -11.89
C TYR A 149 -26.91 35.62 -13.00
N GLU A 150 -27.02 36.81 -13.60
CA GLU A 150 -27.63 36.93 -14.91
C GLU A 150 -26.71 36.27 -15.94
N THR A 151 -27.16 35.18 -16.56
CA THR A 151 -26.53 34.65 -17.78
C THR A 151 -26.98 35.48 -18.98
N ASN A 152 -26.67 36.77 -18.98
CA ASN A 152 -26.95 37.65 -20.11
C ASN A 152 -25.65 37.80 -20.91
N GLY A 153 -25.68 37.21 -22.10
CA GLY A 153 -24.55 37.14 -23.02
C GLY A 153 -23.92 38.49 -23.30
N ILE A 154 -22.59 38.50 -23.32
CA ILE A 154 -21.81 39.54 -23.97
C ILE A 154 -20.88 38.85 -24.95
N GLU A 155 -21.31 38.93 -26.20
CA GLU A 155 -20.53 38.67 -27.39
C GLU A 155 -19.24 39.50 -27.38
N ARG A 156 -18.19 38.91 -27.94
CA ARG A 156 -16.84 39.43 -28.21
C ARG A 156 -16.72 40.96 -28.41
N ALA A 157 -15.67 41.53 -27.81
CA ALA A 157 -14.69 42.32 -28.54
C ALA A 157 -13.32 42.22 -27.84
N ILE A 158 -12.31 41.78 -28.60
CA ILE A 158 -10.91 41.72 -28.20
C ILE A 158 -10.33 43.12 -28.43
N GLU A 159 -9.82 43.76 -27.39
CA GLU A 159 -8.92 44.92 -27.49
C GLU A 159 -7.68 44.62 -26.63
N PRO A 160 -6.53 44.25 -27.22
CA PRO A 160 -5.29 44.13 -26.47
C PRO A 160 -4.81 45.53 -26.08
N ARG A 161 -4.63 45.78 -24.77
CA ARG A 161 -3.88 46.95 -24.28
C ARG A 161 -2.42 46.84 -24.71
N GLU A 162 -1.85 47.98 -25.12
CA GLU A 162 -0.48 48.16 -25.61
C GLU A 162 0.57 47.57 -24.66
N TYR A 163 1.46 46.75 -25.22
CA TYR A 163 2.68 46.30 -24.52
C TYR A 163 3.76 47.37 -24.71
N LEU A 164 4.25 47.95 -23.61
CA LEU A 164 5.40 48.84 -23.64
C LEU A 164 6.62 48.04 -24.13
N ALA A 165 7.36 48.58 -25.10
CA ALA A 165 8.58 47.98 -25.62
C ALA A 165 9.60 47.78 -24.50
N GLY A 166 9.84 46.53 -24.09
CA GLY A 166 10.91 46.22 -23.15
C GLY A 166 10.85 44.88 -22.42
N ASP A 167 9.69 44.25 -22.25
CA ASP A 167 9.60 43.04 -21.42
C ASP A 167 9.63 41.76 -22.26
N ILE A 168 10.85 41.28 -22.49
CA ILE A 168 11.15 39.92 -22.92
C ILE A 168 10.61 38.91 -21.90
N VAL A 169 9.39 38.43 -22.12
CA VAL A 169 8.94 37.15 -21.57
C VAL A 169 8.69 36.24 -22.76
N GLU A 170 9.66 35.36 -22.98
CA GLU A 170 9.54 34.17 -23.80
C GLU A 170 8.28 33.44 -23.34
N SER A 171 7.19 33.55 -24.11
CA SER A 171 5.99 32.76 -23.87
C SER A 171 6.32 31.31 -24.21
N VAL A 172 6.91 30.60 -23.25
CA VAL A 172 6.88 29.15 -23.23
C VAL A 172 5.43 28.79 -22.91
N ASP A 173 4.63 28.67 -23.97
CA ASP A 173 3.32 28.03 -23.90
C ASP A 173 3.57 26.53 -23.72
N ALA A 174 4.01 26.16 -22.52
CA ALA A 174 4.00 24.79 -22.07
C ALA A 174 2.53 24.43 -21.89
N ALA A 175 1.90 23.99 -22.97
CA ALA A 175 0.68 23.21 -22.89
C ALA A 175 1.00 22.03 -21.97
N VAL A 176 0.62 22.15 -20.70
CA VAL A 176 0.59 21.03 -19.77
C VAL A 176 -0.50 20.11 -20.31
N ALA A 177 -0.11 19.19 -21.19
CA ALA A 177 -0.95 18.06 -21.54
C ALA A 177 -1.15 17.29 -20.23
N THR A 178 -2.32 17.46 -19.62
CA THR A 178 -2.72 16.59 -18.52
C THR A 178 -2.89 15.21 -19.11
N ALA A 179 -1.89 14.34 -18.94
CA ALA A 179 -2.01 12.94 -19.30
C ALA A 179 -3.22 12.38 -18.54
N VAL A 180 -4.24 11.97 -19.28
CA VAL A 180 -5.40 11.28 -18.73
C VAL A 180 -5.02 9.81 -18.68
N ASN A 181 -5.22 9.16 -17.53
CA ASN A 181 -5.00 7.73 -17.43
C ASN A 181 -6.03 6.99 -18.29
N ASP A 182 -5.56 6.27 -19.30
CA ASP A 182 -6.37 5.50 -20.22
C ASP A 182 -6.62 4.10 -19.65
N VAL A 183 -7.89 3.69 -19.57
CA VAL A 183 -8.30 2.40 -19.01
C VAL A 183 -8.47 1.38 -20.15
N PRO A 184 -8.04 0.12 -19.99
CA PRO A 184 -8.29 -0.90 -21.01
C PRO A 184 -9.78 -1.25 -21.13
N VAL A 185 -10.16 -1.85 -22.27
CA VAL A 185 -11.53 -2.24 -22.57
C VAL A 185 -11.56 -3.71 -23.00
N ALA A 186 -12.23 -4.54 -22.19
CA ALA A 186 -12.51 -5.93 -22.50
C ALA A 186 -13.77 -6.07 -23.38
N ILE A 187 -13.78 -7.05 -24.28
CA ILE A 187 -14.86 -7.38 -25.20
C ILE A 187 -15.14 -8.89 -25.11
N ASP A 188 -16.42 -9.28 -25.07
CA ASP A 188 -16.82 -10.68 -24.98
C ASP A 188 -16.24 -11.56 -26.11
N ASP A 189 -15.69 -12.71 -25.72
CA ASP A 189 -15.20 -13.75 -26.63
C ASP A 189 -16.19 -14.90 -26.82
N ASN A 190 -16.04 -15.61 -27.94
CA ASN A 190 -16.74 -16.86 -28.18
C ASN A 190 -15.82 -17.91 -28.79
N PHE A 191 -15.75 -19.09 -28.16
CA PHE A 191 -14.95 -20.22 -28.61
C PHE A 191 -15.82 -21.46 -28.84
N ALA A 192 -15.38 -22.32 -29.74
CA ALA A 192 -15.97 -23.64 -29.96
C ALA A 192 -14.87 -24.69 -29.87
N VAL A 193 -15.13 -25.75 -29.12
CA VAL A 193 -14.24 -26.91 -28.96
C VAL A 193 -15.09 -28.18 -28.93
N ASN A 194 -14.51 -29.30 -29.35
CA ASN A 194 -15.16 -30.60 -29.20
C ASN A 194 -15.19 -30.99 -27.71
N GLU A 195 -16.18 -31.79 -27.32
CA GLU A 195 -16.20 -32.41 -25.99
C GLU A 195 -14.92 -33.21 -25.74
N ASP A 196 -14.52 -33.30 -24.47
CA ASP A 196 -13.30 -33.98 -24.00
C ASP A 196 -11.98 -33.48 -24.59
N VAL A 197 -12.00 -32.35 -25.30
CA VAL A 197 -10.80 -31.71 -25.86
C VAL A 197 -10.48 -30.45 -25.07
N VAL A 198 -9.24 -30.37 -24.61
CA VAL A 198 -8.70 -29.17 -23.96
C VAL A 198 -8.61 -28.04 -24.99
N LEU A 199 -9.20 -26.89 -24.66
CA LEU A 199 -9.10 -25.67 -25.44
C LEU A 199 -7.94 -24.82 -24.92
N ASN A 200 -7.03 -24.43 -25.80
CA ASN A 200 -6.04 -23.39 -25.52
C ASN A 200 -6.38 -22.18 -26.39
N GLY A 201 -6.58 -21.02 -25.77
CA GLY A 201 -7.05 -19.81 -26.43
C GLY A 201 -6.48 -18.55 -25.81
N THR A 202 -6.93 -17.40 -26.32
CA THR A 202 -6.62 -16.10 -25.74
C THR A 202 -7.81 -15.17 -25.89
N VAL A 203 -8.08 -14.39 -24.83
CA VAL A 203 -9.11 -13.33 -24.81
C VAL A 203 -8.53 -11.97 -25.23
N ALA A 204 -7.21 -11.88 -25.45
CA ALA A 204 -6.56 -10.60 -25.69
C ALA A 204 -6.74 -10.07 -27.13
N THR A 205 -7.32 -10.84 -28.05
CA THR A 205 -7.29 -10.53 -29.49
C THR A 205 -8.28 -9.45 -29.92
N ASN A 206 -9.40 -9.33 -29.21
CA ASN A 206 -10.47 -8.36 -29.45
C ASN A 206 -10.44 -7.20 -28.43
N ASP A 207 -9.69 -7.35 -27.35
CA ASP A 207 -9.56 -6.34 -26.30
C ASP A 207 -8.70 -5.15 -26.70
N THR A 208 -9.06 -3.97 -26.18
CA THR A 208 -8.26 -2.75 -26.33
C THR A 208 -7.43 -2.53 -25.08
N LEU A 209 -6.12 -2.67 -25.21
CA LEU A 209 -5.17 -2.44 -24.12
C LEU A 209 -5.00 -0.95 -23.83
N SER A 210 -4.73 -0.62 -22.57
CA SER A 210 -4.31 0.72 -22.18
C SER A 210 -2.96 1.05 -22.82
N PRO A 211 -2.81 2.22 -23.47
CA PRO A 211 -1.54 2.74 -23.96
C PRO A 211 -0.57 3.10 -22.83
N ASP A 212 -1.05 3.25 -21.60
CA ASP A 212 -0.23 3.54 -20.42
C ASP A 212 0.60 2.31 -19.98
N GLY A 213 0.28 1.13 -20.51
CA GLY A 213 0.93 -0.14 -20.19
C GLY A 213 0.40 -0.78 -18.91
N GLY A 214 1.06 -1.83 -18.45
CA GLY A 214 0.65 -2.53 -17.22
C GLY A 214 -0.59 -3.42 -17.32
N ASN A 215 -1.12 -3.64 -18.53
CA ASN A 215 -2.30 -4.47 -18.77
C ASN A 215 -2.10 -5.91 -18.26
N VAL A 216 -2.97 -6.35 -17.35
CA VAL A 216 -2.98 -7.69 -16.78
C VAL A 216 -4.36 -8.33 -16.93
N PHE A 217 -4.37 -9.57 -17.44
CA PHE A 217 -5.55 -10.42 -17.49
C PHE A 217 -5.61 -11.33 -16.26
N ALA A 218 -6.78 -11.46 -15.65
CA ALA A 218 -6.99 -12.36 -14.53
C ALA A 218 -8.36 -13.04 -14.58
N LEU A 219 -8.41 -14.32 -14.23
CA LEU A 219 -9.66 -15.07 -14.14
C LEU A 219 -10.49 -14.56 -12.94
N ALA A 220 -11.73 -14.15 -13.20
CA ALA A 220 -12.63 -13.63 -12.17
C ALA A 220 -13.60 -14.71 -11.67
N THR A 221 -14.24 -15.44 -12.58
CA THR A 221 -15.05 -16.62 -12.23
C THR A 221 -14.73 -17.78 -13.15
N ASN A 222 -14.67 -18.99 -12.59
CA ASN A 222 -14.44 -20.18 -13.39
C ASN A 222 -15.73 -20.61 -14.12
N ALA A 223 -15.54 -21.49 -15.10
CA ALA A 223 -16.59 -22.21 -15.80
C ALA A 223 -17.33 -23.19 -14.85
N THR A 224 -18.58 -23.51 -15.17
CA THR A 224 -19.40 -24.41 -14.32
C THR A 224 -19.16 -25.88 -14.64
N ASN A 225 -18.87 -26.19 -15.91
CA ASN A 225 -18.69 -27.54 -16.44
C ASN A 225 -17.29 -27.75 -17.03
N GLY A 226 -16.32 -26.98 -16.53
CA GLY A 226 -14.91 -27.14 -16.83
C GLY A 226 -14.05 -26.26 -15.94
N VAL A 227 -12.74 -26.37 -16.11
CA VAL A 227 -11.75 -25.61 -15.36
C VAL A 227 -10.93 -24.76 -16.31
N VAL A 228 -10.93 -23.45 -16.07
CA VAL A 228 -10.09 -22.46 -16.75
C VAL A 228 -8.86 -22.16 -15.91
N VAL A 229 -7.70 -22.16 -16.56
CA VAL A 229 -6.45 -21.62 -16.05
C VAL A 229 -6.02 -20.49 -16.98
N MET A 230 -5.89 -19.28 -16.45
CA MET A 230 -5.56 -18.07 -17.22
C MET A 230 -4.20 -17.51 -16.82
N ASN A 231 -3.45 -17.02 -17.80
CA ASN A 231 -2.18 -16.31 -17.63
C ASN A 231 -2.39 -14.79 -17.74
N ALA A 232 -1.43 -14.03 -17.21
CA ALA A 232 -1.48 -12.57 -17.17
C ALA A 232 -1.46 -11.90 -18.56
N ASP A 233 -1.07 -12.62 -19.60
CA ASP A 233 -1.07 -12.16 -21.00
C ASP A 233 -2.41 -12.39 -21.73
N GLY A 234 -3.42 -12.90 -21.03
CA GLY A 234 -4.74 -13.21 -21.58
C GLY A 234 -4.82 -14.55 -22.30
N SER A 235 -3.74 -15.35 -22.33
CA SER A 235 -3.82 -16.75 -22.75
C SER A 235 -4.47 -17.61 -21.67
N PHE A 236 -5.22 -18.63 -22.07
CA PHE A 236 -5.89 -19.54 -21.15
C PHE A 236 -5.96 -20.97 -21.67
N THR A 237 -6.12 -21.90 -20.72
CA THR A 237 -6.43 -23.31 -20.96
C THR A 237 -7.77 -23.63 -20.31
N TYR A 238 -8.74 -24.12 -21.08
CA TYR A 238 -10.02 -24.63 -20.61
C TYR A 238 -10.06 -26.16 -20.75
N THR A 239 -10.32 -26.83 -19.62
CA THR A 239 -10.48 -28.29 -19.56
C THR A 239 -11.94 -28.62 -19.22
N PRO A 240 -12.74 -29.10 -20.18
CA PRO A 240 -14.12 -29.50 -19.90
C PRO A 240 -14.17 -30.71 -18.94
N VAL A 241 -15.25 -30.82 -18.17
CA VAL A 241 -15.58 -32.05 -17.45
C VAL A 241 -15.84 -33.17 -18.47
N ALA A 242 -15.36 -34.37 -18.17
CA ALA A 242 -15.52 -35.53 -19.04
C ALA A 242 -17.00 -35.78 -19.39
N ASP A 243 -17.27 -36.11 -20.65
CA ASP A 243 -18.59 -36.38 -21.23
C ASP A 243 -19.57 -35.17 -21.17
N TYR A 244 -19.11 -33.95 -20.83
CA TYR A 244 -19.95 -32.76 -20.84
C TYR A 244 -20.13 -32.21 -22.26
N ASN A 245 -21.40 -32.05 -22.64
CA ASN A 245 -21.80 -31.40 -23.88
C ASN A 245 -22.80 -30.27 -23.60
N GLY A 246 -22.42 -29.04 -23.86
CA GLY A 246 -23.28 -27.88 -23.64
C GLY A 246 -22.50 -26.56 -23.58
N PRO A 247 -23.19 -25.43 -23.51
CA PRO A 247 -22.56 -24.13 -23.32
C PRO A 247 -21.90 -24.05 -21.94
N ASP A 248 -20.80 -23.33 -21.85
CA ASP A 248 -20.17 -22.97 -20.58
C ASP A 248 -19.61 -21.54 -20.68
N SER A 249 -19.38 -20.90 -19.53
CA SER A 249 -18.95 -19.52 -19.49
C SER A 249 -18.09 -19.25 -18.25
N PHE A 250 -17.02 -18.49 -18.44
CA PHE A 250 -16.18 -17.95 -17.38
C PHE A 250 -16.06 -16.44 -17.56
N THR A 251 -15.67 -15.70 -16.52
CA THR A 251 -15.43 -14.25 -16.62
C THR A 251 -13.99 -13.94 -16.26
N TYR A 252 -13.46 -12.86 -16.84
CA TYR A 252 -12.11 -12.36 -16.58
C TYR A 252 -12.13 -10.84 -16.39
N THR A 253 -11.06 -10.31 -15.80
CA THR A 253 -10.80 -8.88 -15.69
C THR A 253 -9.56 -8.52 -16.50
N LEU A 254 -9.60 -7.34 -17.11
CA LEU A 254 -8.47 -6.67 -17.74
C LEU A 254 -8.25 -5.35 -17.00
N THR A 255 -7.06 -5.18 -16.41
CA THR A 255 -6.69 -4.01 -15.59
C THR A 255 -5.39 -3.41 -16.04
#